data_AF-A0A917KB51-F1
#
_entry.id   AF-A0A917KB51-F1
#
_cell.length_a   1.000
_cell.length_b   1.000
_cell.length_c   1.000
_cell.angle_alpha   90.00
_cell.angle_beta   90.00
_cell.angle_gamma   90.00
#
_symmetry.space_group_name_H-M   'P 1'
#
loop_
_entity.id
_entity.type
_entity.pdbx_description
1 polymer ?
#
loop_
_entity_poly.entity_id
_entity_poly.type
_entity_poly.pdbx_seq_one_letter_code
_entity_poly.pdbx_strand_id
1 'polypeptide(L)'
;MPAGTNFGEFRMARTIALVLVLALAACGPRTAAGRVEAGPQFWRPSTTKDAWRIAGTLETRRVRSGLVSRPEHEVFITVNGQVAMHGAMPRDRTVEFAGRAEGSAVGAICTPRMVAQATLQVTCIVMVAYERATSLSFTAGTTPPG
;
A
#
# COMPACT_ATOMS: atom_id res chain seq x y z
N MET A 1 2.56 69.00 19.78
CA MET A 1 3.07 67.90 18.91
C MET A 1 2.78 66.58 19.62
N PRO A 2 1.80 65.77 19.20
CA PRO A 2 1.58 64.44 19.78
C PRO A 2 2.38 63.39 18.98
N ALA A 3 3.19 62.61 19.67
CA ALA A 3 3.77 61.38 19.15
C ALA A 3 2.81 60.22 19.47
N GLY A 4 2.16 59.70 18.45
CA GLY A 4 1.54 58.38 18.51
C GLY A 4 2.57 57.32 18.16
N THR A 5 2.49 56.15 18.78
CA THR A 5 2.89 54.90 18.13
C THR A 5 2.15 53.71 18.74
N ASN A 6 1.52 52.98 17.83
CA ASN A 6 0.65 51.82 17.99
C ASN A 6 1.29 50.67 18.77
N PHE A 7 0.58 50.20 19.80
CA PHE A 7 0.86 48.96 20.55
C PHE A 7 0.02 47.78 19.98
N GLY A 8 0.05 47.60 18.66
CA GLY A 8 -0.97 46.79 17.96
C GLY A 8 -0.53 45.50 17.26
N GLU A 9 0.74 45.32 16.89
CA GLU A 9 1.04 44.38 15.78
C GLU A 9 1.88 43.14 16.12
N PHE A 10 2.47 43.03 17.31
CA PHE A 10 3.43 41.94 17.58
C PHE A 10 2.86 40.65 18.20
N ARG A 11 1.54 40.57 18.44
CA ARG A 11 0.93 39.35 19.03
C ARG A 11 0.23 38.43 18.03
N MET A 12 -0.06 38.89 16.81
CA MET A 12 -0.89 38.12 15.87
C MET A 12 -0.09 37.16 14.96
N ALA A 13 1.18 37.47 14.69
CA ALA A 13 2.01 36.65 13.80
C ALA A 13 2.43 35.30 14.42
N ARG A 14 2.43 35.20 15.76
CA ARG A 14 2.97 34.02 16.47
C ARG A 14 1.97 32.86 16.55
N THR A 15 0.68 33.15 16.46
CA THR A 15 -0.39 32.14 16.57
C THR A 15 -0.64 31.41 15.24
N ILE A 16 -0.42 32.09 14.11
CA ILE A 16 -0.68 31.51 12.76
C ILE A 16 0.40 30.47 12.40
N ALA A 17 1.65 30.68 12.82
CA ALA A 17 2.73 29.72 12.58
C ALA A 17 2.51 28.37 13.29
N LEU A 18 1.84 28.35 14.44
CA LEU A 18 1.64 27.13 15.23
C LEU A 18 0.55 26.21 14.63
N VAL A 19 -0.47 26.79 13.98
CA VAL A 19 -1.56 26.02 13.36
C VAL A 19 -1.10 25.33 12.07
N LEU A 20 -0.16 25.93 11.33
CA LEU A 20 0.32 25.37 10.07
C LEU A 20 1.23 24.14 10.25
N VAL A 21 1.93 24.03 11.38
CA VAL A 21 2.79 22.86 11.67
C VAL A 21 1.97 21.63 12.07
N LEU A 22 0.80 21.81 12.69
CA LEU A 22 -0.10 20.71 13.05
C LEU A 22 -0.85 20.11 11.84
N ALA A 23 -1.07 20.89 10.78
CA ALA A 23 -1.72 20.41 9.55
C ALA A 23 -0.80 19.49 8.72
N LEU A 24 0.53 19.67 8.80
CA LEU A 24 1.50 18.85 8.05
C LEU A 24 1.79 17.50 8.71
N ALA A 25 1.48 17.33 10.01
CA ALA A 25 1.66 16.05 10.71
C ALA A 25 0.56 15.02 10.40
N ALA A 26 -0.55 15.43 9.77
CA ALA A 26 -1.64 14.53 9.42
C ALA A 26 -1.45 13.80 8.07
N CYS A 27 -0.52 14.28 7.23
CA CYS A 27 -0.17 13.68 5.93
C CYS A 27 1.22 13.01 5.91
N GLY A 28 1.76 12.68 7.09
CA GLY A 28 2.86 11.71 7.16
C GLY A 28 2.32 10.30 6.89
N PRO A 29 3.06 9.40 6.22
CA PRO A 29 2.63 8.03 6.02
C PRO A 29 2.53 7.35 7.38
N ARG A 30 1.31 7.31 7.94
CA ARG A 30 1.02 6.54 9.16
C ARG A 30 1.12 5.07 8.81
N THR A 31 2.32 4.52 9.00
CA THR A 31 2.68 3.12 8.86
C THR A 31 2.15 2.32 10.05
N ALA A 32 0.84 2.07 10.06
CA ALA A 32 0.16 1.19 11.01
C ALA A 32 -0.15 -0.18 10.37
N ALA A 33 -0.56 -1.17 11.19
CA ALA A 33 -1.29 -2.33 10.66
C ALA A 33 -2.42 -1.80 9.76
N GLY A 34 -2.51 -2.30 8.55
CA GLY A 34 -3.26 -1.61 7.52
C GLY A 34 -3.28 -2.36 6.21
N ARG A 35 -4.20 -1.92 5.36
CA ARG A 35 -4.45 -2.48 4.03
C ARG A 35 -4.00 -1.46 3.00
N VAL A 36 -3.09 -1.88 2.13
CA VAL A 36 -2.61 -1.09 1.00
C VAL A 36 -3.22 -1.67 -0.26
N GLU A 37 -3.88 -0.84 -1.06
CA GLU A 37 -4.50 -1.28 -2.31
C GLU A 37 -3.64 -0.84 -3.49
N ALA A 38 -3.40 -1.77 -4.42
CA ALA A 38 -2.91 -1.39 -5.73
C ALA A 38 -4.10 -0.95 -6.58
N GLY A 39 -3.96 0.17 -7.28
CA GLY A 39 -4.99 0.65 -8.19
C GLY A 39 -5.38 -0.44 -9.21
N PRO A 40 -6.67 -0.57 -9.55
CA PRO A 40 -7.12 -1.58 -10.49
C PRO A 40 -6.49 -1.33 -11.86
N GLN A 41 -6.03 -2.40 -12.49
CA GLN A 41 -5.54 -2.39 -13.86
C GLN A 41 -6.48 -3.20 -14.74
N PHE A 42 -6.71 -2.70 -15.94
CA PHE A 42 -7.54 -3.37 -16.92
C PHE A 42 -6.64 -4.09 -17.91
N TRP A 43 -6.90 -5.37 -18.10
CA TRP A 43 -6.20 -6.20 -19.08
C TRP A 43 -7.24 -6.93 -19.92
N ARG A 44 -7.00 -7.06 -21.23
CA ARG A 44 -7.89 -7.78 -22.13
C ARG A 44 -7.17 -9.02 -22.65
N PRO A 45 -7.67 -10.23 -22.36
CA PRO A 45 -7.16 -11.45 -22.99
C PRO A 45 -7.23 -11.36 -24.51
N SER A 46 -6.23 -11.92 -25.20
CA SER A 46 -6.23 -12.02 -26.66
C SER A 46 -7.43 -12.80 -27.22
N THR A 47 -7.98 -13.71 -26.41
CA THR A 47 -9.05 -14.65 -26.77
C THR A 47 -10.46 -14.16 -26.48
N THR A 48 -10.62 -13.03 -25.76
CA THR A 48 -11.95 -12.52 -25.36
C THR A 48 -12.13 -11.03 -25.72
N LYS A 49 -13.37 -10.61 -25.92
CA LYS A 49 -13.68 -9.18 -26.15
C LYS A 49 -13.73 -8.37 -24.84
N ASP A 50 -13.97 -9.05 -23.72
CA ASP A 50 -14.17 -8.41 -22.42
C ASP A 50 -12.84 -8.06 -21.75
N ALA A 51 -12.79 -6.87 -21.16
CA ALA A 51 -11.66 -6.42 -20.36
C ALA A 51 -11.83 -6.90 -18.91
N TRP A 52 -10.78 -7.48 -18.37
CA TRP A 52 -10.72 -7.97 -17.01
C TRP A 52 -10.12 -6.89 -16.10
N ARG A 53 -10.72 -6.70 -14.94
CA ARG A 53 -10.25 -5.80 -13.89
C ARG A 53 -9.42 -6.58 -12.90
N ILE A 54 -8.11 -6.36 -12.90
CA ILE A 54 -7.16 -6.98 -11.98
C ILE A 54 -6.78 -5.96 -10.92
N ALA A 55 -7.00 -6.29 -9.66
CA ALA A 55 -6.60 -5.46 -8.54
C ALA A 55 -5.90 -6.33 -7.49
N GLY A 56 -5.35 -5.69 -6.47
CA GLY A 56 -4.83 -6.44 -5.34
C GLY A 56 -4.72 -5.58 -4.10
N THR A 57 -4.50 -6.25 -3.00
CA THR A 57 -4.34 -5.63 -1.69
C THR A 57 -3.26 -6.35 -0.90
N LEU A 58 -2.42 -5.57 -0.23
CA LEU A 58 -1.44 -6.05 0.73
C LEU A 58 -1.94 -5.71 2.13
N GLU A 59 -2.33 -6.71 2.89
CA GLU A 59 -2.70 -6.56 4.29
C GLU A 59 -1.48 -6.78 5.17
N THR A 60 -1.28 -5.88 6.14
CA THR A 60 -0.21 -6.01 7.14
C THR A 60 -0.84 -6.20 8.51
N ARG A 61 -0.62 -7.37 9.09
CA ARG A 61 -1.07 -7.72 10.45
C ARG A 61 0.14 -7.83 11.37
N ARG A 62 -0.08 -7.70 12.68
CA ARG A 62 0.97 -7.94 13.67
C ARG A 62 0.68 -9.23 14.40
N VAL A 63 1.65 -10.13 14.36
CA VAL A 63 1.60 -11.36 15.13
C VAL A 63 2.59 -11.26 16.28
N ARG A 64 2.09 -11.52 17.48
CA ARG A 64 2.90 -11.49 18.71
C ARG A 64 3.54 -12.87 18.88
N SER A 65 4.86 -12.92 18.85
CA SER A 65 5.65 -14.12 19.14
C SER A 65 6.48 -13.83 20.39
N GLY A 66 5.96 -14.22 21.55
CA GLY A 66 6.54 -13.92 22.86
C GLY A 66 6.57 -12.41 23.18
N LEU A 67 7.76 -11.88 23.43
CA LEU A 67 8.01 -10.45 23.71
C LEU A 67 8.15 -9.61 22.43
N VAL A 68 8.23 -10.23 21.25
CA VAL A 68 8.46 -9.53 19.98
C VAL A 68 7.19 -9.54 19.14
N SER A 69 6.78 -8.36 18.67
CA SER A 69 5.75 -8.23 17.64
C SER A 69 6.40 -8.16 16.27
N ARG A 70 6.00 -9.05 15.35
CA ARG A 70 6.50 -9.06 13.98
C ARG A 70 5.33 -8.75 13.04
N PRO A 71 5.52 -7.88 12.03
CA PRO A 71 4.47 -7.67 11.05
C PRO A 71 4.52 -8.80 10.01
N GLU A 72 3.37 -9.42 9.78
CA GLU A 72 3.12 -10.40 8.72
C GLU A 72 2.33 -9.72 7.61
N HIS A 73 2.65 -10.07 6.37
CA HIS A 73 1.99 -9.51 5.20
C HIS A 73 1.26 -10.60 4.45
N GLU A 74 0.05 -10.30 3.99
CA GLU A 74 -0.73 -11.16 3.12
C GLU A 74 -1.11 -10.40 1.86
N VAL A 75 -0.89 -11.01 0.71
CA VAL A 75 -1.30 -10.49 -0.59
C VAL A 75 -2.61 -11.15 -0.98
N PHE A 76 -3.54 -10.34 -1.47
CA PHE A 76 -4.77 -10.77 -2.12
C PHE A 76 -4.79 -10.19 -3.51
N ILE A 77 -5.01 -11.02 -4.53
CA ILE A 77 -5.17 -10.57 -5.91
C ILE A 77 -6.59 -10.91 -6.33
N THR A 78 -7.29 -9.90 -6.86
CA THR A 78 -8.65 -10.02 -7.34
C THR A 78 -8.73 -9.83 -8.84
N VAL A 79 -9.61 -10.59 -9.47
CA VAL A 79 -9.93 -10.49 -10.90
C VAL A 79 -11.45 -10.34 -10.99
N ASN A 80 -11.92 -9.28 -11.63
CA ASN A 80 -13.34 -8.92 -11.74
C ASN A 80 -14.07 -8.88 -10.37
N GLY A 81 -13.35 -8.47 -9.32
CA GLY A 81 -13.87 -8.40 -7.96
C GLY A 81 -13.88 -9.72 -7.19
N GLN A 82 -13.54 -10.85 -7.82
CA GLN A 82 -13.38 -12.15 -7.16
C GLN A 82 -11.94 -12.34 -6.70
N VAL A 83 -11.73 -12.90 -5.50
CA VAL A 83 -10.37 -13.27 -5.03
C VAL A 83 -9.89 -14.45 -5.85
N ALA A 84 -8.91 -14.20 -6.73
CA ALA A 84 -8.32 -15.23 -7.58
C ALA A 84 -7.26 -16.03 -6.80
N MET A 85 -6.53 -15.37 -5.91
CA MET A 85 -5.48 -15.95 -5.08
C MET A 85 -5.22 -15.10 -3.84
N HIS A 86 -4.73 -15.75 -2.79
CA HIS A 86 -4.29 -15.09 -1.56
C HIS A 86 -3.16 -15.89 -0.90
N GLY A 87 -2.32 -15.23 -0.11
CA GLY A 87 -1.35 -15.92 0.73
C GLY A 87 -0.29 -15.04 1.36
N ALA A 88 0.55 -15.67 2.18
CA ALA A 88 1.59 -15.00 2.94
C ALA A 88 2.68 -14.42 2.02
N MET A 89 3.04 -13.17 2.27
CA MET A 89 4.10 -12.44 1.59
C MET A 89 5.28 -12.21 2.55
N PRO A 90 6.31 -13.08 2.50
CA PRO A 90 7.54 -12.89 3.25
C PRO A 90 8.32 -11.68 2.73
N ARG A 91 9.28 -11.20 3.53
CA ARG A 91 10.01 -9.94 3.26
C ARG A 91 11.26 -10.13 2.43
N ASP A 92 11.74 -11.35 2.35
CA ASP A 92 13.10 -11.72 1.98
C ASP A 92 13.14 -12.72 0.83
N ARG A 93 11.99 -13.23 0.38
CA ARG A 93 11.91 -14.18 -0.73
C ARG A 93 10.74 -13.89 -1.66
N THR A 94 10.96 -14.14 -2.93
CA THR A 94 9.90 -14.19 -3.94
C THR A 94 8.93 -15.33 -3.63
N VAL A 95 7.65 -15.11 -3.89
CA VAL A 95 6.59 -16.12 -3.74
C VAL A 95 5.79 -16.19 -5.02
N GLU A 96 5.46 -17.42 -5.40
CA GLU A 96 4.56 -17.72 -6.49
C GLU A 96 3.19 -18.09 -5.92
N PHE A 97 2.15 -17.48 -6.47
CA PHE A 97 0.76 -17.76 -6.17
C PHE A 97 0.10 -18.36 -7.40
N ALA A 98 -0.73 -19.37 -7.18
CA ALA A 98 -1.54 -19.99 -8.21
C ALA A 98 -3.00 -19.99 -7.75
N GLY A 99 -3.90 -19.71 -8.68
CA GLY A 99 -5.31 -19.60 -8.43
C GLY A 99 -6.14 -19.66 -9.71
N ARG A 100 -7.41 -19.33 -9.61
CA ARG A 100 -8.34 -19.33 -10.74
C ARG A 100 -9.34 -18.18 -10.62
N ALA A 101 -9.74 -17.62 -11.76
CA ALA A 101 -10.84 -16.67 -11.85
C ALA A 101 -11.58 -16.88 -13.17
N GLU A 102 -12.91 -16.90 -13.12
CA GLU A 102 -13.76 -17.11 -14.31
C GLU A 102 -13.37 -18.34 -15.15
N GLY A 103 -12.93 -19.42 -14.49
CA GLY A 103 -12.49 -20.66 -15.13
C GLY A 103 -11.05 -20.67 -15.65
N SER A 104 -10.43 -19.50 -15.83
CA SER A 104 -9.04 -19.37 -16.28
C SER A 104 -8.04 -19.55 -15.14
N ALA A 105 -6.86 -20.10 -15.47
CA ALA A 105 -5.75 -20.14 -14.54
C ALA A 105 -5.17 -18.73 -14.34
N VAL A 106 -4.94 -18.36 -13.09
CA VAL A 106 -4.30 -17.09 -12.73
C VAL A 106 -3.07 -17.41 -11.89
N GLY A 107 -1.92 -16.89 -12.29
CA GLY A 107 -0.68 -16.99 -11.54
C GLY A 107 -0.19 -15.60 -11.13
N ALA A 108 0.58 -15.51 -10.06
CA ALA A 108 1.33 -14.30 -9.75
C ALA A 108 2.70 -14.62 -9.18
N ILE A 109 3.70 -13.85 -9.60
CA ILE A 109 5.04 -13.89 -9.04
C ILE A 109 5.24 -12.57 -8.29
N CYS A 110 5.30 -12.66 -6.96
CA CYS A 110 5.43 -11.50 -6.09
C CYS A 110 6.84 -11.43 -5.50
N THR A 111 7.53 -10.32 -5.75
CA THR A 111 8.89 -10.07 -5.27
C THR A 111 8.86 -8.96 -4.22
N PRO A 112 9.34 -9.23 -2.98
CA PRO A 112 9.48 -8.22 -1.96
C PRO A 112 10.80 -7.45 -2.14
N ARG A 113 10.79 -6.18 -1.76
CA ARG A 113 11.97 -5.32 -1.69
C ARG A 113 11.86 -4.38 -0.51
N MET A 114 12.81 -4.43 0.40
CA MET A 114 12.94 -3.41 1.44
C MET A 114 13.53 -2.14 0.81
N VAL A 115 12.73 -1.07 0.73
CA VAL A 115 13.16 0.23 0.16
C VAL A 115 13.66 1.20 1.23
N ALA A 116 13.29 0.97 2.48
CA ALA A 116 13.85 1.60 3.67
C ALA A 116 13.79 0.58 4.82
N GLN A 117 14.48 0.84 5.94
CA GLN A 117 14.45 -0.05 7.12
C GLN A 117 13.02 -0.40 7.59
N ALA A 118 12.08 0.52 7.36
CA ALA A 118 10.70 0.47 7.81
C ALA A 118 9.67 0.34 6.66
N THR A 119 10.10 0.05 5.43
CA THR A 119 9.20 0.08 4.27
C THR A 119 9.44 -1.11 3.35
N LEU A 120 8.39 -1.91 3.17
CA LEU A 120 8.34 -3.03 2.25
C LEU A 120 7.60 -2.63 0.97
N GLN A 121 8.28 -2.70 -0.15
CA GLN A 121 7.66 -2.67 -1.47
C GLN A 121 7.44 -4.10 -1.94
N VAL A 122 6.25 -4.42 -2.45
CA VAL A 122 5.95 -5.72 -3.06
C VAL A 122 5.51 -5.47 -4.49
N THR A 123 6.14 -6.14 -5.45
CA THR A 123 5.75 -6.07 -6.87
C THR A 123 5.30 -7.45 -7.31
N CYS A 124 4.08 -7.56 -7.80
CA CYS A 124 3.49 -8.80 -8.27
C CYS A 124 3.25 -8.73 -9.78
N ILE A 125 3.89 -9.59 -10.55
CA ILE A 125 3.57 -9.81 -11.95
C ILE A 125 2.42 -10.81 -12.00
N VAL A 126 1.27 -10.40 -12.51
CA VAL A 126 0.07 -11.25 -12.62
C VAL A 126 0.00 -11.82 -14.03
N MET A 127 -0.20 -13.13 -14.11
CA MET A 127 -0.40 -13.89 -15.32
C MET A 127 -1.81 -14.45 -15.35
N VAL A 128 -2.48 -14.38 -16.49
CA VAL A 128 -3.80 -14.97 -16.71
C VAL A 128 -3.72 -15.84 -17.95
N ALA A 129 -4.17 -17.08 -17.87
CA ALA A 129 -4.06 -18.05 -18.97
C ALA A 129 -2.63 -18.15 -19.53
N TYR A 130 -1.62 -18.08 -18.66
CA TYR A 130 -0.18 -18.10 -18.98
C TYR A 130 0.36 -16.89 -19.76
N GLU A 131 -0.44 -15.85 -19.96
CA GLU A 131 -0.02 -14.58 -20.53
C GLU A 131 0.21 -13.54 -19.42
N ARG A 132 1.25 -12.71 -19.56
CA ARG A 132 1.49 -11.60 -18.61
C ARG A 132 0.38 -10.56 -18.77
N ALA A 133 -0.47 -10.46 -17.75
CA ALA A 133 -1.60 -9.55 -17.74
C ALA A 133 -1.22 -8.15 -17.25
N THR A 134 -0.59 -8.06 -16.07
CA THR A 134 -0.28 -6.77 -15.43
C THR A 134 0.82 -6.89 -14.37
N SER A 135 1.25 -5.75 -13.81
CA SER A 135 2.15 -5.65 -12.66
C SER A 135 1.53 -4.78 -11.58
N LEU A 136 1.24 -5.35 -10.41
CA LEU A 136 0.75 -4.63 -9.23
C LEU A 136 1.92 -4.24 -8.32
N SER A 137 1.90 -3.04 -7.74
CA SER A 137 2.90 -2.61 -6.77
C SER A 137 2.23 -2.12 -5.50
N PHE A 138 2.77 -2.55 -4.37
CA PHE A 138 2.30 -2.21 -3.03
C PHE A 138 3.46 -1.63 -2.23
N THR A 139 3.19 -0.62 -1.41
CA THR A 139 4.19 -0.05 -0.49
C THR A 139 3.58 0.01 0.90
N ALA A 140 4.05 -0.84 1.80
CA ALA A 140 3.58 -0.94 3.18
C ALA A 140 4.69 -0.61 4.18
N GLY A 141 4.31 0.05 5.26
CA GLY A 141 5.19 0.24 6.40
C GLY A 141 5.37 -1.03 7.23
N THR A 142 6.54 -1.17 7.87
CA THR A 142 6.90 -2.33 8.70
C THR A 142 7.20 -1.96 10.16
N THR A 143 7.19 -0.68 10.54
CA THR A 143 7.42 -0.21 11.93
C THR A 143 6.13 0.04 12.74
N PRO A 144 6.22 0.07 14.09
CA PRO A 144 5.21 0.64 14.98
C PRO A 144 4.92 2.12 14.71
N PRO A 145 3.66 2.60 14.78
CA PRO A 145 3.43 3.99 15.15
C PRO A 145 3.99 4.17 16.57
N GLY A 146 4.92 5.10 16.72
CA GLY A 146 5.46 5.51 18.02
C GLY A 146 4.46 6.34 18.81
#